data_AF-A0A0M0LPX7-F1
#
_entry.id   AF-A0A0M0LPX7-F1
#
_cell.length_a   1.000
_cell.length_b   1.000
_cell.length_c   1.000
_cell.angle_alpha   90.00
_cell.angle_beta   90.00
_cell.angle_gamma   90.00
#
_symmetry.space_group_name_H-M   'P 1'
#
loop_
_entity.id
_entity.type
_entity.pdbx_description
1 polymer ?
#
loop_
_entity_poly.entity_id
_entity_poly.type
_entity_poly.pdbx_seq_one_letter_code
_entity_poly.pdbx_strand_id
1 'polypeptide(L)'
;MATQKLFVVALAVSLSPTFAFKATRLAARRDVIACFAAGAVALTGPQPTKALVKGSAPPPKMEPKERKCKSIDECEALGEKIKAEAAANERTDFERTKGGDRYRDLVPGSGKAVAEGDTIEIRYRVMRLGTKARDGLSGEGQTIFSFGYGEDEDKVGDTLAVQLSGQNLIPGVGDALVGMQPGGRRRVLVRPERGWRLETGACKEGEQKIDLAGAATRNTATESNLVFKADIGAAIENENACQNKVSQPQPRTYGQKARFGRRFDESLLVELDLVGFADAKKAGLIDPRFERCRQNPFANGCDDGVPVD
;
A
#
# COMPACT_ATOMS: atom_id res chain seq x y z
N MET A 1 -1.42 11.04 70.09
CA MET A 1 -0.42 11.80 69.33
C MET A 1 -0.82 11.77 67.87
N ALA A 2 -1.19 12.93 67.36
CA ALA A 2 -1.73 13.15 66.03
C ALA A 2 -0.61 13.35 64.99
N THR A 3 -0.86 13.04 63.73
CA THR A 3 -0.65 13.99 62.61
C THR A 3 -1.20 13.42 61.30
N GLN A 4 -2.37 13.92 60.90
CA GLN A 4 -2.88 13.89 59.54
C GLN A 4 -1.98 14.76 58.64
N LYS A 5 -1.56 14.22 57.50
CA LYS A 5 -0.96 15.02 56.41
C LYS A 5 -2.04 15.34 55.39
N LEU A 6 -2.50 16.59 55.45
CA LEU A 6 -3.31 17.27 54.44
C LEU A 6 -2.42 17.51 53.21
N PHE A 7 -2.79 16.97 52.05
CA PHE A 7 -2.21 17.40 50.77
C PHE A 7 -3.24 18.27 50.04
N VAL A 8 -2.94 19.56 50.00
CA VAL A 8 -3.60 20.57 49.17
C VAL A 8 -2.84 20.60 47.85
N VAL A 9 -3.50 20.27 46.74
CA VAL A 9 -2.98 20.59 45.41
C VAL A 9 -4.04 21.38 44.67
N ALA A 10 -3.61 22.57 44.26
CA ALA A 10 -4.40 23.66 43.74
C ALA A 10 -5.00 23.36 42.36
N LEU A 11 -6.28 23.69 42.20
CA LEU A 11 -6.92 23.90 40.90
C LEU A 11 -6.29 25.13 40.23
N ALA A 12 -5.52 24.92 39.16
CA ALA A 12 -5.14 25.99 38.24
C ALA A 12 -6.18 26.06 37.11
N VAL A 13 -7.11 27.00 37.23
CA VAL A 13 -8.06 27.38 36.18
C VAL A 13 -7.27 28.16 35.12
N SER A 14 -7.02 27.52 33.98
CA SER A 14 -6.46 28.16 32.79
C SER A 14 -7.60 28.77 31.95
N LEU A 15 -7.75 30.08 32.04
CA LEU A 15 -8.60 30.89 31.15
C LEU A 15 -7.97 30.90 29.75
N SER A 16 -8.65 30.31 28.78
CA SER A 16 -8.29 30.45 27.36
C SER A 16 -8.86 31.75 26.80
N PRO A 17 -8.09 32.56 26.06
CA PRO A 17 -8.58 33.78 25.43
C PRO A 17 -9.45 33.45 24.20
N THR A 18 -10.63 34.05 24.16
CA THR A 18 -11.50 34.17 22.99
C THR A 18 -10.77 34.94 21.88
N PHE A 19 -10.35 34.23 20.83
CA PHE A 19 -9.91 34.85 19.59
C PHE A 19 -11.11 35.32 18.78
N ALA A 20 -11.31 36.63 18.74
CA ALA A 20 -12.24 37.30 17.85
C ALA A 20 -11.74 37.20 16.40
N PHE A 21 -12.43 36.40 15.57
CA PHE A 21 -12.23 36.42 14.13
C PHE A 21 -12.79 37.73 13.56
N LYS A 22 -11.89 38.60 13.09
CA LYS A 22 -12.22 39.74 12.23
C LYS A 22 -12.70 39.23 10.87
N ALA A 23 -13.97 39.47 10.58
CA ALA A 23 -14.52 39.37 9.23
C ALA A 23 -14.08 40.60 8.42
N THR A 24 -13.08 40.46 7.55
CA THR A 24 -12.80 41.43 6.49
C THR A 24 -13.55 41.03 5.22
N ARG A 25 -14.54 41.86 4.88
CA ARG A 25 -15.20 41.93 3.57
C ARG A 25 -14.29 42.58 2.52
N LEU A 26 -14.73 42.46 1.26
CA LEU A 26 -14.34 43.21 0.04
C LEU A 26 -13.13 42.59 -0.70
N ALA A 27 -13.09 42.42 -2.02
CA ALA A 27 -13.78 43.09 -3.11
C ALA A 27 -13.86 42.12 -4.33
N ALA A 28 -15.02 42.01 -4.99
CA ALA A 28 -15.27 42.61 -6.31
C ALA A 28 -14.14 42.44 -7.35
N ARG A 29 -14.33 41.51 -8.30
CA ARG A 29 -13.88 41.68 -9.69
C ARG A 29 -14.98 41.22 -10.64
N ARG A 30 -15.65 42.22 -11.20
CA ARG A 30 -16.55 42.17 -12.36
C ARG A 30 -15.73 42.09 -13.65
N ASP A 31 -16.31 41.37 -14.60
CA ASP A 31 -16.42 41.66 -16.04
C ASP A 31 -15.18 42.10 -16.82
N VAL A 32 -14.76 41.27 -17.79
CA VAL A 32 -14.25 41.73 -19.09
C VAL A 32 -14.53 40.67 -20.18
N ILE A 33 -15.47 41.02 -21.09
CA ILE A 33 -15.40 40.98 -22.57
C ILE A 33 -15.10 39.59 -23.21
N ALA A 34 -16.08 38.92 -23.83
CA ALA A 34 -16.72 39.17 -25.13
C ALA A 34 -15.82 38.88 -26.36
N CYS A 35 -16.50 38.35 -27.40
CA CYS A 35 -16.06 38.23 -28.79
C CYS A 35 -14.99 37.18 -29.09
N PHE A 36 -15.38 36.07 -29.72
CA PHE A 36 -14.96 35.77 -31.10
C PHE A 36 -16.03 34.90 -31.77
N ALA A 37 -16.85 35.56 -32.59
CA ALA A 37 -17.71 34.94 -33.57
C ALA A 37 -16.91 34.62 -34.84
N ALA A 38 -17.35 33.57 -35.53
CA ALA A 38 -17.30 33.37 -36.98
C ALA A 38 -15.92 33.45 -37.68
N GLY A 39 -15.37 32.25 -37.97
CA GLY A 39 -14.29 32.03 -38.93
C GLY A 39 -14.63 30.88 -39.87
N ALA A 40 -15.25 31.24 -40.99
CA ALA A 40 -15.39 30.58 -42.29
C ALA A 40 -14.90 29.13 -42.52
N VAL A 41 -15.86 28.33 -43.00
CA VAL A 41 -15.81 27.33 -44.07
C VAL A 41 -14.62 27.45 -45.04
N ALA A 42 -13.80 26.40 -45.13
CA ALA A 42 -12.90 25.99 -46.25
C ALA A 42 -11.94 24.92 -45.66
N LEU A 43 -11.75 23.68 -46.13
CA LEU A 43 -11.96 23.01 -47.39
C LEU A 43 -12.14 21.51 -47.11
N THR A 44 -13.28 20.96 -47.51
CA THR A 44 -13.44 19.54 -47.78
C THR A 44 -12.65 19.18 -49.02
N GLY A 45 -11.39 18.79 -48.84
CA GLY A 45 -10.61 18.10 -49.86
C GLY A 45 -10.20 16.73 -49.32
N PRO A 46 -10.47 15.61 -50.02
CA PRO A 46 -9.90 14.33 -49.65
C PRO A 46 -8.37 14.46 -49.80
N GLN A 47 -7.68 14.66 -48.69
CA GLN A 47 -6.23 14.52 -48.64
C GLN A 47 -5.95 13.07 -49.04
N PRO A 48 -5.21 12.81 -50.13
CA PRO A 48 -4.77 11.47 -50.44
C PRO A 48 -3.85 11.06 -49.29
N THR A 49 -4.40 10.31 -48.33
CA THR A 49 -3.61 9.58 -47.36
C THR A 49 -2.80 8.58 -48.16
N LYS A 50 -1.63 9.01 -48.62
CA LYS A 50 -0.50 8.14 -48.83
C LYS A 50 -0.14 7.63 -47.45
N ALA A 51 -0.96 6.69 -46.95
CA ALA A 51 -0.56 5.72 -45.97
C ALA A 51 0.57 4.97 -46.65
N LEU A 52 1.77 5.56 -46.55
CA LEU A 52 3.02 4.86 -46.71
C LEU A 52 3.05 3.91 -45.52
N VAL A 53 2.22 2.87 -45.60
CA VAL A 53 2.43 1.59 -44.97
C VAL A 53 3.75 1.14 -45.58
N LYS A 54 4.85 1.70 -45.06
CA LYS A 54 6.14 1.03 -45.06
C LYS A 54 5.80 -0.28 -44.39
N GLY A 55 5.45 -1.28 -45.20
CA GLY A 55 5.17 -2.63 -44.74
C GLY A 55 6.28 -2.92 -43.75
N SER A 56 5.92 -3.11 -42.49
CA SER A 56 6.87 -3.39 -41.43
C SER A 56 7.79 -4.46 -42.01
N ALA A 57 9.04 -4.09 -42.25
CA ALA A 57 9.99 -5.00 -42.88
C ALA A 57 9.88 -6.32 -42.12
N PRO A 58 9.69 -7.45 -42.82
CA PRO A 58 9.46 -8.73 -42.17
C PRO A 58 10.49 -8.87 -41.05
N PRO A 59 10.07 -9.16 -39.81
CA PRO A 59 10.98 -9.17 -38.67
C PRO A 59 12.20 -9.99 -39.08
N PRO A 60 13.42 -9.48 -38.81
CA PRO A 60 14.65 -10.14 -39.25
C PRO A 60 14.53 -11.62 -38.88
N LYS A 61 14.75 -12.50 -39.87
CA LYS A 61 14.61 -13.95 -39.73
C LYS A 61 15.32 -14.35 -38.44
N MET A 62 14.54 -14.64 -37.40
CA MET A 62 15.11 -15.05 -36.13
C MET A 62 15.85 -16.34 -36.40
N GLU A 63 17.18 -16.30 -36.34
CA GLU A 63 17.99 -17.50 -36.43
C GLU A 63 17.45 -18.48 -35.37
N PRO A 64 17.21 -19.75 -35.75
CA PRO A 64 16.65 -20.72 -34.85
C PRO A 64 17.59 -20.88 -33.67
N LYS A 65 17.19 -20.34 -32.50
CA LYS A 65 17.91 -20.58 -31.26
C LYS A 65 18.03 -22.09 -31.10
N GLU A 66 19.26 -22.58 -31.04
CA GLU A 66 19.55 -23.99 -30.82
C GLU A 66 18.78 -24.45 -29.57
N ARG A 67 17.93 -25.46 -29.76
CA ARG A 67 17.16 -26.05 -28.67
C ARG A 67 18.15 -26.73 -27.75
N LYS A 68 18.21 -26.30 -26.49
CA LYS A 68 19.15 -26.82 -25.46
C LYS A 68 18.96 -28.31 -25.13
N CYS A 69 17.94 -28.97 -25.67
CA CYS A 69 17.60 -30.36 -25.44
C CYS A 69 17.09 -30.98 -26.75
N LYS A 70 17.49 -32.23 -27.01
CA LYS A 70 17.24 -32.93 -28.29
C LYS A 70 15.97 -33.79 -28.24
N SER A 71 15.58 -34.25 -27.05
CA SER A 71 14.33 -34.98 -26.80
C SER A 71 13.43 -34.24 -25.79
N ILE A 72 12.11 -34.47 -25.86
CA ILE A 72 11.12 -33.89 -24.93
C ILE A 72 11.44 -34.33 -23.49
N ASP A 73 11.79 -35.61 -23.29
CA ASP A 73 12.11 -36.17 -21.97
C ASP A 73 13.35 -35.53 -21.35
N GLU A 74 14.37 -35.22 -22.18
CA GLU A 74 15.57 -34.50 -21.74
C GLU A 74 15.24 -33.06 -21.33
N CYS A 75 14.33 -32.40 -22.05
CA CYS A 75 13.88 -31.05 -21.71
C CYS A 75 13.12 -31.02 -20.38
N GLU A 76 12.26 -32.01 -20.12
CA GLU A 76 11.50 -32.12 -18.87
C GLU A 76 12.42 -32.41 -17.69
N ALA A 77 13.34 -33.37 -17.82
CA ALA A 77 14.31 -33.68 -16.76
C ALA A 77 15.23 -32.49 -16.43
N LEU A 78 15.66 -31.73 -17.44
CA LEU A 78 16.46 -30.52 -17.25
C LEU A 78 15.62 -29.41 -16.59
N GLY A 79 14.36 -29.27 -16.99
CA GLY A 79 13.40 -28.36 -16.36
C GLY A 79 13.13 -28.69 -14.88
N GLU A 80 13.03 -29.98 -14.53
CA GLU A 80 12.87 -30.43 -13.15
C GLU A 80 14.13 -30.20 -12.32
N LYS A 81 15.32 -30.48 -12.87
CA LYS A 81 16.59 -30.17 -12.20
C LYS A 81 16.75 -28.69 -11.92
N ILE A 82 16.48 -27.82 -12.89
CA ILE A 82 16.52 -26.36 -12.68
C ILE A 82 15.53 -25.95 -11.59
N LYS A 83 14.31 -26.50 -11.58
CA LYS A 83 13.32 -26.21 -10.54
C LYS A 83 13.77 -26.69 -9.16
N ALA A 84 14.38 -27.88 -9.07
CA ALA A 84 14.89 -28.45 -7.84
C ALA A 84 16.08 -27.64 -7.30
N GLU A 85 17.01 -27.24 -8.16
CA GLU A 85 18.14 -26.39 -7.81
C GLU A 85 17.70 -24.99 -7.40
N ALA A 86 16.72 -24.39 -8.10
CA ALA A 86 16.14 -23.12 -7.71
C ALA A 86 15.43 -23.20 -6.34
N ALA A 87 14.72 -24.29 -6.06
CA ALA A 87 14.08 -24.52 -4.77
C ALA A 87 15.10 -24.79 -3.64
N ALA A 88 16.20 -25.49 -3.93
CA ALA A 88 17.25 -25.76 -2.96
C ALA A 88 18.04 -24.49 -2.58
N ASN A 89 18.18 -23.54 -3.52
CA ASN A 89 18.82 -22.25 -3.28
C ASN A 89 17.87 -21.21 -2.67
N GLU A 90 16.59 -21.53 -2.50
CA GLU A 90 15.62 -20.63 -1.88
C GLU A 90 15.89 -20.58 -0.37
N ARG A 91 16.39 -19.42 0.09
CA ARG A 91 16.55 -19.11 1.51
C ARG A 91 15.19 -19.25 2.21
N THR A 92 15.10 -20.14 3.19
CA THR A 92 13.87 -20.36 3.98
C THR A 92 13.93 -19.71 5.35
N ASP A 93 15.07 -19.09 5.69
CA ASP A 93 15.22 -18.28 6.88
C ASP A 93 14.38 -17.00 6.76
N PHE A 94 13.54 -16.81 7.78
CA PHE A 94 12.79 -15.60 8.02
C PHE A 94 12.96 -15.22 9.48
N GLU A 95 13.04 -13.93 9.73
CA GLU A 95 13.02 -13.38 11.07
C GLU A 95 11.60 -12.95 11.41
N ARG A 96 11.34 -12.71 12.70
CA ARG A 96 10.03 -12.25 13.17
C ARG A 96 10.16 -10.91 13.86
N THR A 97 9.28 -9.99 13.49
CA THR A 97 9.17 -8.71 14.19
C THR A 97 8.64 -8.93 15.61
N LYS A 98 8.68 -7.89 16.45
CA LYS A 98 8.08 -7.89 17.79
C LYS A 98 6.59 -8.29 17.75
N GLY A 99 5.89 -7.90 16.68
CA GLY A 99 4.51 -8.27 16.40
C GLY A 99 4.27 -9.69 15.89
N GLY A 100 5.33 -10.45 15.62
CA GLY A 100 5.27 -11.81 15.06
C GLY A 100 5.11 -11.86 13.54
N ASP A 101 5.23 -10.73 12.84
CA ASP A 101 5.19 -10.70 11.37
C ASP A 101 6.52 -11.21 10.80
N ARG A 102 6.45 -11.99 9.72
CA ARG A 102 7.63 -12.59 9.10
C ARG A 102 8.30 -11.58 8.17
N TYR A 103 9.61 -11.42 8.28
CA TYR A 103 10.37 -10.57 7.36
C TYR A 103 11.70 -11.20 6.92
N ARG A 104 12.25 -10.66 5.84
CA ARG A 104 13.57 -10.98 5.30
C ARG A 104 14.20 -9.74 4.70
N ASP A 105 15.49 -9.56 4.95
CA ASP A 105 16.30 -8.56 4.28
C ASP A 105 16.74 -9.06 2.91
N LEU A 106 16.25 -8.40 1.86
CA LEU A 106 16.64 -8.66 0.47
C LEU A 106 18.00 -8.04 0.16
N VAL A 107 18.21 -6.82 0.67
CA VAL A 107 19.47 -6.10 0.56
C VAL A 107 19.80 -5.56 1.96
N PRO A 108 20.88 -5.99 2.61
CA PRO A 108 21.29 -5.40 3.86
C PRO A 108 21.74 -3.96 3.60
N GLY A 109 21.27 -3.04 4.46
CA GLY A 109 21.73 -1.65 4.44
C GLY A 109 23.11 -1.51 5.09
N SER A 110 23.52 -0.25 5.29
CA SER A 110 24.72 0.07 6.05
C SER A 110 24.49 1.32 6.91
N GLY A 111 25.18 1.39 8.05
CA GLY A 111 25.14 2.53 8.95
C GLY A 111 24.30 2.31 10.22
N LYS A 112 23.79 3.40 10.79
CA LYS A 112 23.02 3.36 12.04
C LYS A 112 21.71 2.60 11.82
N ALA A 113 21.45 1.60 12.65
CA ALA A 113 20.18 0.91 12.69
C ALA A 113 19.07 1.84 13.23
N VAL A 114 17.90 1.79 12.60
CA VAL A 114 16.74 2.59 12.97
C VAL A 114 16.21 2.18 14.34
N ALA A 115 15.98 3.16 15.21
CA ALA A 115 15.36 2.98 16.52
C ALA A 115 13.93 3.55 16.57
N GLU A 116 13.15 3.13 17.57
CA GLU A 116 11.83 3.71 17.83
C GLU A 116 11.94 5.23 18.07
N GLY A 117 11.13 6.03 17.38
CA GLY A 117 11.13 7.50 17.46
C GLY A 117 12.03 8.22 16.47
N ASP A 118 12.90 7.51 15.74
CA ASP A 118 13.66 8.10 14.65
C ASP A 118 12.72 8.56 13.52
N THR A 119 13.19 9.55 12.76
CA THR A 119 12.52 10.03 11.55
C THR A 119 13.28 9.52 10.32
N ILE A 120 12.59 8.87 9.40
CA ILE A 120 13.19 8.17 8.27
C ILE A 120 12.47 8.49 6.96
N GLU A 121 13.18 8.31 5.84
CA GLU A 121 12.62 8.37 4.49
C GLU A 121 12.56 6.96 3.91
N ILE A 122 11.37 6.54 3.50
CA ILE A 122 11.12 5.21 2.93
C ILE A 122 10.54 5.29 1.52
N ARG A 123 10.81 4.25 0.74
CA ARG A 123 10.01 3.89 -0.44
C ARG A 123 9.37 2.54 -0.17
N TYR A 124 8.22 2.29 -0.78
CA TYR A 124 7.54 1.03 -0.53
C TYR A 124 6.80 0.50 -1.74
N ARG A 125 6.61 -0.82 -1.73
CA ARG A 125 5.74 -1.53 -2.67
C ARG A 125 4.88 -2.51 -1.88
N VAL A 126 3.57 -2.45 -2.11
CA VAL A 126 2.61 -3.38 -1.52
C VAL A 126 2.13 -4.33 -2.60
N MET A 127 2.36 -5.62 -2.39
CA MET A 127 2.10 -6.69 -3.33
C MET A 127 1.21 -7.75 -2.69
N ARG A 128 0.51 -8.47 -3.55
CA ARG A 128 -0.16 -9.71 -3.15
C ARG A 128 0.87 -10.82 -2.93
N LEU A 129 0.53 -11.78 -2.09
CA LEU A 129 1.32 -13.02 -1.99
C LEU A 129 1.20 -13.82 -3.29
N GLY A 130 2.32 -14.15 -3.92
CA GLY A 130 2.35 -14.98 -5.11
C GLY A 130 1.89 -16.41 -4.82
N THR A 131 1.10 -17.02 -5.70
CA THR A 131 0.61 -18.40 -5.53
C THR A 131 1.72 -19.46 -5.54
N LYS A 132 2.89 -19.10 -6.07
CA LYS A 132 4.09 -19.94 -6.14
C LYS A 132 5.05 -19.73 -4.98
N ALA A 133 4.74 -18.84 -4.03
CA ALA A 133 5.55 -18.62 -2.84
C ALA A 133 5.47 -19.84 -1.92
N ARG A 134 6.51 -20.67 -1.83
CA ARG A 134 6.53 -21.80 -0.88
C ARG A 134 6.83 -21.37 0.54
N ASP A 135 7.65 -20.33 0.70
CA ASP A 135 8.04 -19.78 2.00
C ASP A 135 7.06 -18.72 2.54
N GLY A 136 6.18 -18.21 1.67
CA GLY A 136 5.24 -17.14 1.99
C GLY A 136 5.86 -15.74 2.00
N LEU A 137 7.07 -15.56 1.43
CA LEU A 137 7.80 -14.29 1.44
C LEU A 137 8.56 -14.01 0.12
N SER A 138 9.12 -15.03 -0.54
CA SER A 138 9.84 -14.89 -1.80
C SER A 138 8.95 -14.64 -3.01
N GLY A 139 7.71 -15.14 -3.00
CA GLY A 139 6.86 -15.08 -4.19
C GLY A 139 6.24 -13.70 -4.38
N GLU A 140 6.78 -12.98 -5.35
CA GLU A 140 6.23 -11.72 -5.85
C GLU A 140 4.91 -11.99 -6.56
N GLY A 141 3.84 -11.38 -6.05
CA GLY A 141 2.56 -11.33 -6.71
C GLY A 141 2.38 -10.04 -7.49
N GLN A 142 1.13 -9.73 -7.81
CA GLN A 142 0.77 -8.47 -8.44
C GLN A 142 0.97 -7.29 -7.47
N THR A 143 1.68 -6.24 -7.89
CA THR A 143 1.72 -4.96 -7.18
C THR A 143 0.34 -4.35 -7.12
N ILE A 144 -0.11 -4.02 -5.90
CA ILE A 144 -1.39 -3.36 -5.65
C ILE A 144 -1.19 -1.85 -5.74
N PHE A 145 -0.18 -1.35 -5.01
CA PHE A 145 0.25 0.05 -5.05
C PHE A 145 1.69 0.19 -4.57
N SER A 146 2.32 1.30 -4.93
CA SER A 146 3.73 1.59 -4.67
C SER A 146 3.95 3.08 -4.54
N PHE A 147 5.07 3.47 -3.94
CA PHE A 147 5.51 4.85 -3.85
C PHE A 147 7.04 4.95 -3.94
N GLY A 148 7.51 5.78 -4.87
CA GLY A 148 8.93 6.06 -5.11
C GLY A 148 9.58 5.24 -6.22
N TYR A 149 8.82 4.40 -6.93
CA TYR A 149 9.30 3.50 -7.98
C TYR A 149 8.93 3.96 -9.40
N GLY A 150 8.08 4.97 -9.54
CA GLY A 150 7.58 5.38 -10.86
C GLY A 150 6.62 4.36 -11.48
N GLU A 151 5.91 3.64 -10.63
CA GLU A 151 4.89 2.66 -10.99
C GLU A 151 3.51 3.30 -10.73
N ASP A 152 2.86 3.75 -11.81
CA ASP A 152 1.63 4.58 -11.85
C ASP A 152 1.91 6.11 -11.88
N GLU A 153 1.34 6.88 -10.95
CA GLU A 153 1.38 8.36 -10.92
C GLU A 153 2.53 8.92 -10.05
N ASP A 154 3.33 8.07 -9.41
CA ASP A 154 4.50 8.49 -8.62
C ASP A 154 5.72 8.76 -9.52
N LYS A 155 6.68 9.54 -9.02
CA LYS A 155 7.96 9.75 -9.72
C LYS A 155 9.02 8.83 -9.15
N VAL A 156 9.93 8.39 -10.01
CA VAL A 156 11.12 7.64 -9.59
C VAL A 156 11.93 8.51 -8.64
N GLY A 157 12.14 8.01 -7.42
CA GLY A 157 12.91 8.73 -6.39
C GLY A 157 12.07 9.55 -5.41
N ASP A 158 10.74 9.55 -5.53
CA ASP A 158 9.89 10.09 -4.47
C ASP A 158 10.10 9.30 -3.17
N THR A 159 10.22 9.99 -2.04
CA THR A 159 10.40 9.37 -0.72
C THR A 159 9.32 9.82 0.25
N LEU A 160 8.90 8.91 1.13
CA LEU A 160 7.93 9.19 2.17
C LEU A 160 8.67 9.38 3.49
N ALA A 161 8.65 10.60 4.03
CA ALA A 161 9.18 10.89 5.36
C ALA A 161 8.17 10.41 6.43
N VAL A 162 8.63 9.56 7.34
CA VAL A 162 7.81 9.00 8.41
C VAL A 162 8.54 9.00 9.74
N GLN A 163 7.81 9.24 10.82
CA GLN A 163 8.31 9.11 12.18
C GLN A 163 7.83 7.79 12.80
N LEU A 164 8.75 7.00 13.37
CA LEU A 164 8.43 5.68 13.93
C LEU A 164 7.65 5.71 15.26
N SER A 165 7.58 6.83 15.97
CA SER A 165 6.92 6.93 17.28
C SER A 165 5.41 7.23 17.22
N GLY A 166 4.77 7.17 16.05
CA GLY A 166 3.37 7.57 15.86
C GLY A 166 2.44 6.46 15.35
N GLN A 167 1.12 6.68 15.51
CA GLN A 167 0.06 5.87 14.87
C GLN A 167 -0.07 6.11 13.35
N ASN A 168 0.92 6.79 12.77
CA ASN A 168 0.94 7.15 11.35
C ASN A 168 1.32 5.98 10.46
N LEU A 169 1.94 4.93 11.00
CA LEU A 169 2.27 3.70 10.28
C LEU A 169 1.37 2.56 10.71
N ILE A 170 1.11 1.64 9.79
CA ILE A 170 0.52 0.36 10.15
C ILE A 170 1.48 -0.40 11.08
N PRO A 171 0.97 -1.06 12.15
CA PRO A 171 1.81 -1.71 13.15
C PRO A 171 2.82 -2.70 12.57
N GLY A 172 2.44 -3.46 11.53
CA GLY A 172 3.33 -4.42 10.88
C GLY A 172 4.53 -3.76 10.20
N VAL A 173 4.35 -2.59 9.59
CA VAL A 173 5.43 -1.83 8.95
C VAL A 173 6.27 -1.09 9.99
N GLY A 174 5.65 -0.50 11.01
CA GLY A 174 6.36 0.15 12.11
C GLY A 174 7.38 -0.78 12.77
N ASP A 175 6.94 -1.99 13.14
CA ASP A 175 7.82 -2.98 13.77
C ASP A 175 8.88 -3.54 12.81
N ALA A 176 8.57 -3.62 11.50
CA ALA A 176 9.51 -4.13 10.50
C ALA A 176 10.64 -3.15 10.19
N LEU A 177 10.43 -1.85 10.37
CA LEU A 177 11.44 -0.82 10.13
C LEU A 177 12.47 -0.72 11.27
N VAL A 178 12.11 -1.16 12.47
CA VAL A 178 13.04 -1.19 13.61
C VAL A 178 14.21 -2.13 13.31
N GLY A 179 15.44 -1.65 13.53
CA GLY A 179 16.67 -2.38 13.26
C GLY A 179 17.12 -2.36 11.80
N MET A 180 16.33 -1.80 10.88
CA MET A 180 16.72 -1.67 9.48
C MET A 180 17.80 -0.58 9.32
N GLN A 181 18.65 -0.70 8.31
CA GLN A 181 19.76 0.24 8.04
C GLN A 181 19.55 0.98 6.71
N PRO A 182 20.01 2.25 6.59
CA PRO A 182 19.94 3.01 5.35
C PRO A 182 20.52 2.27 4.14
N GLY A 183 19.86 2.40 3.00
CA GLY A 183 20.14 1.65 1.77
C GLY A 183 19.64 0.21 1.78
N GLY A 184 19.05 -0.26 2.90
CA GLY A 184 18.50 -1.61 3.00
C GLY A 184 17.16 -1.76 2.29
N ARG A 185 16.88 -2.99 1.86
CA ARG A 185 15.58 -3.45 1.34
C ARG A 185 15.09 -4.62 2.17
N ARG A 186 13.92 -4.46 2.80
CA ARG A 186 13.30 -5.47 3.64
C ARG A 186 11.92 -5.82 3.09
N ARG A 187 11.61 -7.12 3.03
CA ARG A 187 10.28 -7.61 2.68
C ARG A 187 9.62 -8.20 3.91
N VAL A 188 8.41 -7.75 4.22
CA VAL A 188 7.61 -8.20 5.36
C VAL A 188 6.24 -8.69 4.90
N LEU A 189 5.78 -9.81 5.47
CA LEU A 189 4.41 -10.28 5.31
C LEU A 189 3.56 -9.67 6.42
N VAL A 190 2.74 -8.69 6.05
CA VAL A 190 1.84 -8.00 6.97
C VAL A 190 0.50 -8.74 6.98
N ARG A 191 0.09 -9.18 8.16
CA ARG A 191 -1.23 -9.80 8.37
C ARG A 191 -2.32 -8.73 8.45
N PRO A 192 -3.58 -9.05 8.09
CA PRO A 192 -4.69 -8.09 8.06
C PRO A 192 -4.83 -7.29 9.36
N GLU A 193 -4.79 -7.98 10.51
CA GLU A 193 -4.94 -7.41 11.87
C GLU A 193 -3.88 -6.36 12.22
N ARG A 194 -2.70 -6.44 11.60
CA ARG A 194 -1.56 -5.53 11.84
C ARG A 194 -1.30 -4.60 10.67
N GLY A 195 -2.12 -4.71 9.63
CA GLY A 195 -2.04 -3.90 8.42
C GLY A 195 -3.18 -2.90 8.38
N TRP A 196 -4.12 -3.17 7.48
CA TRP A 196 -5.15 -2.22 7.09
C TRP A 196 -6.54 -2.62 7.53
N ARG A 197 -6.72 -3.75 8.20
CA ARG A 197 -8.01 -4.13 8.75
C ARG A 197 -8.17 -3.51 10.13
N LEU A 198 -9.23 -2.73 10.32
CA LEU A 198 -9.61 -2.22 11.63
C LEU A 198 -10.26 -3.36 12.44
N GLU A 199 -9.71 -3.66 13.61
CA GLU A 199 -10.28 -4.64 14.53
C GLU A 199 -11.41 -4.08 15.42
N THR A 200 -11.74 -2.80 15.27
CA THR A 200 -12.67 -2.09 16.16
C THR A 200 -14.03 -1.85 15.51
N GLY A 201 -15.09 -1.85 16.33
CA GLY A 201 -16.46 -1.48 15.93
C GLY A 201 -17.14 -2.49 15.00
N ALA A 202 -17.84 -1.95 13.98
CA ALA A 202 -18.70 -2.68 13.04
C ALA A 202 -18.00 -3.84 12.31
N CYS A 203 -16.66 -3.83 12.26
CA CYS A 203 -15.86 -4.83 11.57
C CYS A 203 -15.66 -6.11 12.34
N LYS A 204 -15.75 -6.03 13.67
CA LYS A 204 -15.77 -7.19 14.57
C LYS A 204 -17.18 -7.76 14.70
N GLU A 205 -18.20 -6.90 14.60
CA GLU A 205 -19.61 -7.28 14.63
C GLU A 205 -20.08 -7.91 13.30
N GLY A 206 -19.52 -7.46 12.17
CA GLY A 206 -19.76 -8.01 10.84
C GLY A 206 -19.11 -9.37 10.58
N GLU A 207 -18.15 -9.81 11.41
CA GLU A 207 -17.79 -11.22 11.54
C GLU A 207 -18.87 -11.98 12.33
N GLN A 208 -20.13 -11.83 11.93
CA GLN A 208 -21.10 -12.84 12.29
C GLN A 208 -20.60 -14.12 11.65
N LYS A 209 -20.05 -15.02 12.49
CA LYS A 209 -19.84 -16.41 12.13
C LYS A 209 -21.10 -16.85 11.43
N ILE A 210 -21.02 -17.10 10.12
CA ILE A 210 -22.07 -17.83 9.43
C ILE A 210 -22.19 -19.12 10.21
N ASP A 211 -23.25 -19.24 10.98
CA ASP A 211 -23.50 -20.39 11.83
C ASP A 211 -23.84 -21.55 10.88
N LEU A 212 -22.79 -22.21 10.38
CA LEU A 212 -22.89 -23.40 9.53
C LEU A 212 -23.64 -24.55 10.23
N ALA A 213 -24.02 -24.39 11.50
CA ALA A 213 -24.98 -25.25 12.17
C ALA A 213 -26.32 -25.36 11.41
N GLY A 214 -26.70 -24.36 10.59
CA GLY A 214 -27.88 -24.43 9.71
C GLY A 214 -27.60 -24.89 8.28
N ALA A 215 -26.34 -24.92 7.84
CA ALA A 215 -25.93 -25.21 6.48
C ALA A 215 -24.94 -26.39 6.43
N ALA A 216 -25.51 -27.60 6.39
CA ALA A 216 -24.86 -28.86 6.04
C ALA A 216 -23.83 -29.43 7.03
N THR A 217 -24.33 -30.10 8.08
CA THR A 217 -23.70 -31.34 8.55
C THR A 217 -23.73 -32.40 7.45
N ARG A 218 -22.77 -32.33 6.51
CA ARG A 218 -22.33 -33.53 5.76
C ARG A 218 -21.18 -34.16 6.52
N ASN A 219 -21.54 -34.99 7.49
CA ASN A 219 -20.62 -35.90 8.17
C ASN A 219 -20.20 -37.01 7.19
N THR A 220 -19.19 -36.76 6.38
CA THR A 220 -18.33 -37.83 5.84
C THR A 220 -16.91 -37.29 5.80
N ALA A 221 -16.22 -37.50 6.92
CA ALA A 221 -14.80 -37.31 7.09
C ALA A 221 -14.05 -38.43 6.36
N THR A 222 -13.85 -38.29 5.06
CA THR A 222 -12.79 -38.98 4.33
C THR A 222 -12.67 -38.30 2.97
N GLU A 223 -11.48 -37.83 2.65
CA GLU A 223 -11.07 -37.37 1.30
C GLU A 223 -11.65 -36.04 0.81
N SER A 224 -11.05 -34.93 1.24
CA SER A 224 -10.46 -33.93 0.33
C SER A 224 -10.03 -32.69 1.10
N ASN A 225 -8.82 -32.20 0.78
CA ASN A 225 -8.23 -30.93 1.21
C ASN A 225 -9.01 -29.71 0.66
N LEU A 226 -10.32 -29.63 0.92
CA LEU A 226 -11.09 -28.41 0.72
C LEU A 226 -10.91 -27.55 1.95
N VAL A 227 -9.75 -26.88 2.02
CA VAL A 227 -9.64 -25.62 2.73
C VAL A 227 -10.62 -24.69 2.02
N PHE A 228 -11.85 -24.61 2.55
CA PHE A 228 -12.76 -23.54 2.19
C PHE A 228 -12.07 -22.24 2.58
N LYS A 229 -11.34 -21.65 1.64
CA LYS A 229 -11.33 -20.20 1.46
C LYS A 229 -12.79 -19.84 1.19
N ALA A 230 -13.60 -19.76 2.24
CA ALA A 230 -14.71 -18.84 2.18
C ALA A 230 -14.04 -17.50 1.90
N ASP A 231 -14.33 -16.92 0.74
CA ASP A 231 -14.02 -15.54 0.44
C ASP A 231 -14.73 -14.70 1.52
N ILE A 232 -14.07 -14.48 2.65
CA ILE A 232 -14.53 -13.62 3.76
C ILE A 232 -14.75 -12.20 3.24
N GLY A 233 -14.17 -11.84 2.10
CA GLY A 233 -14.43 -10.59 1.38
C GLY A 233 -15.89 -10.38 0.95
N ALA A 234 -16.73 -11.42 0.84
CA ALA A 234 -18.12 -11.26 0.40
C ALA A 234 -19.12 -10.89 1.53
N ALA A 235 -18.72 -11.00 2.81
CA ALA A 235 -19.63 -10.82 3.95
C ALA A 235 -19.54 -9.43 4.60
N ILE A 236 -18.56 -8.60 4.23
CA ILE A 236 -18.46 -7.24 4.75
C ILE A 236 -19.27 -6.31 3.83
N GLU A 237 -20.56 -6.14 4.12
CA GLU A 237 -21.44 -5.21 3.40
C GLU A 237 -20.93 -3.76 3.39
N ASN A 238 -19.89 -3.46 4.19
CA ASN A 238 -19.25 -2.15 4.29
C ASN A 238 -17.71 -2.26 4.34
N GLU A 239 -17.08 -2.77 3.27
CA GLU A 239 -15.62 -2.87 3.10
C GLU A 239 -14.90 -1.59 3.55
N ASN A 240 -15.46 -0.44 3.19
CA ASN A 240 -14.93 0.89 3.49
C ASN A 240 -14.88 1.24 4.98
N ALA A 241 -15.77 0.65 5.80
CA ALA A 241 -15.81 0.88 7.25
C ALA A 241 -14.69 0.12 7.97
N CYS A 242 -14.20 -0.97 7.37
CA CYS A 242 -13.19 -1.85 7.95
C CYS A 242 -11.77 -1.61 7.50
N GLN A 243 -11.60 -0.69 6.57
CA GLN A 243 -10.30 -0.28 6.10
C GLN A 243 -9.75 0.85 6.99
N ASN A 244 -8.54 0.66 7.50
CA ASN A 244 -7.76 1.72 8.08
C ASN A 244 -7.31 2.66 6.95
N LYS A 245 -7.88 3.87 6.91
CA LYS A 245 -7.53 4.92 5.94
C LYS A 245 -6.50 5.92 6.49
N VAL A 246 -6.13 5.78 7.77
CA VAL A 246 -5.35 6.76 8.55
C VAL A 246 -3.90 6.31 8.80
N SER A 247 -3.55 5.04 8.61
CA SER A 247 -2.17 4.60 8.76
C SER A 247 -1.52 4.36 7.40
N GLN A 248 -0.33 4.92 7.18
CA GLN A 248 0.52 4.67 6.02
C GLN A 248 1.17 3.28 6.10
N PRO A 249 1.51 2.64 4.97
CA PRO A 249 1.35 3.12 3.59
C PRO A 249 -0.09 3.03 3.06
N GLN A 250 -0.52 3.99 2.22
CA GLN A 250 -1.86 4.03 1.61
C GLN A 250 -1.81 4.18 0.08
N PRO A 251 -2.81 3.67 -0.66
CA PRO A 251 -2.98 3.96 -2.07
C PRO A 251 -3.34 5.44 -2.30
N ARG A 252 -2.68 6.09 -3.26
CA ARG A 252 -2.90 7.53 -3.55
C ARG A 252 -3.88 7.74 -4.69
N THR A 253 -3.80 6.90 -5.72
CA THR A 253 -4.62 7.02 -6.93
C THR A 253 -5.94 6.25 -6.80
N TYR A 254 -6.95 6.62 -7.58
CA TYR A 254 -8.23 5.92 -7.59
C TYR A 254 -8.09 4.44 -8.00
N GLY A 255 -7.28 4.16 -9.04
CA GLY A 255 -7.02 2.79 -9.48
C GLY A 255 -6.30 1.94 -8.43
N GLN A 256 -5.39 2.53 -7.65
CA GLN A 256 -4.75 1.87 -6.51
C GLN A 256 -5.77 1.60 -5.39
N LYS A 257 -6.63 2.57 -5.05
CA LYS A 257 -7.69 2.42 -4.03
C LYS A 257 -8.65 1.29 -4.39
N ALA A 258 -9.10 1.21 -5.65
CA ALA A 258 -10.00 0.16 -6.10
C ALA A 258 -9.37 -1.25 -6.07
N ARG A 259 -8.07 -1.38 -6.42
CA ARG A 259 -7.33 -2.64 -6.31
C ARG A 259 -7.13 -3.05 -4.85
N PHE A 260 -6.90 -2.07 -3.99
CA PHE A 260 -6.62 -2.27 -2.57
C PHE A 260 -7.88 -2.59 -1.74
N GLY A 261 -9.00 -1.92 -1.99
CA GLY A 261 -10.27 -2.13 -1.27
C GLY A 261 -10.81 -3.56 -1.37
N ARG A 262 -10.41 -4.33 -2.38
CA ARG A 262 -10.78 -5.74 -2.54
C ARG A 262 -9.85 -6.72 -1.80
N ARG A 263 -8.80 -6.23 -1.14
CA ARG A 263 -7.69 -7.05 -0.60
C ARG A 263 -7.13 -6.57 0.74
N PHE A 264 -7.77 -5.60 1.40
CA PHE A 264 -7.28 -5.09 2.69
C PHE A 264 -7.39 -6.13 3.82
N ASP A 265 -8.21 -7.17 3.61
CA ASP A 265 -8.44 -8.32 4.48
C ASP A 265 -7.51 -9.52 4.15
N GLU A 266 -6.66 -9.40 3.13
CA GLU A 266 -5.65 -10.41 2.80
C GLU A 266 -4.30 -10.10 3.48
N SER A 267 -3.48 -11.13 3.69
CA SER A 267 -2.08 -10.92 4.06
C SER A 267 -1.29 -10.41 2.86
N LEU A 268 -0.69 -9.23 2.99
CA LEU A 268 0.02 -8.55 1.91
C LEU A 268 1.53 -8.54 2.16
N LEU A 269 2.30 -8.62 1.09
CA LEU A 269 3.74 -8.41 1.12
C LEU A 269 4.04 -6.93 0.99
N VAL A 270 4.83 -6.41 1.91
CA VAL A 270 5.32 -5.04 1.86
C VAL A 270 6.83 -5.07 1.70
N GLU A 271 7.31 -4.52 0.60
CA GLU A 271 8.72 -4.19 0.42
C GLU A 271 8.96 -2.77 0.88
N LEU A 272 9.97 -2.62 1.71
CA LEU A 272 10.39 -1.38 2.32
C LEU A 272 11.83 -1.14 1.89
N ASP A 273 12.07 0.00 1.24
CA ASP A 273 13.40 0.52 0.96
C ASP A 273 13.65 1.68 1.91
N LEU A 274 14.60 1.52 2.83
CA LEU A 274 15.00 2.60 3.73
C LEU A 274 16.03 3.46 3.02
N VAL A 275 15.64 4.66 2.62
CA VAL A 275 16.53 5.57 1.88
C VAL A 275 17.53 6.22 2.83
N GLY A 276 17.06 6.71 3.98
CA GLY A 276 17.90 7.36 4.98
C GLY A 276 17.11 7.93 6.15
N PHE A 277 17.80 8.66 7.01
CA PHE A 277 17.17 9.43 8.08
C PHE A 277 16.71 10.79 7.54
N ALA A 278 15.50 11.22 7.90
CA ALA A 278 14.97 12.52 7.53
C ALA A 278 15.09 13.52 8.68
N ASP A 279 15.10 14.80 8.35
CA ASP A 279 14.92 15.86 9.33
C ASP A 279 13.51 15.78 9.94
N ALA A 280 13.38 15.92 11.26
CA ALA A 280 12.08 15.91 11.95
C ALA A 280 11.08 16.92 11.37
N LYS A 281 11.57 18.04 10.80
CA LYS A 281 10.75 19.04 10.11
C LYS A 281 10.05 18.48 8.87
N LYS A 282 10.67 17.56 8.14
CA LYS A 282 10.09 16.91 6.95
C LYS A 282 9.03 15.87 7.32
N ALA A 283 9.21 15.13 8.42
CA ALA A 283 8.18 14.18 8.88
C ALA A 283 6.96 14.84 9.50
N GLY A 284 7.11 16.07 10.02
CA GLY A 284 5.98 16.90 10.46
C GLY A 284 5.11 17.44 9.32
N LEU A 285 5.60 17.41 8.07
CA LEU A 285 4.79 17.60 6.87
C LEU A 285 4.03 16.31 6.54
N ILE A 286 3.26 15.82 7.52
CA ILE A 286 2.09 15.01 7.19
C ILE A 286 1.27 15.87 6.24
N ASP A 287 0.97 15.35 5.04
CA ASP A 287 0.18 16.08 4.05
C ASP A 287 -1.01 16.72 4.79
N PRO A 288 -1.16 18.05 4.79
CA PRO A 288 -2.23 18.72 5.53
C PRO A 288 -3.62 18.28 5.07
N ARG A 289 -3.73 17.52 3.96
CA ARG A 289 -4.93 16.76 3.63
C ARG A 289 -5.24 15.69 4.67
N PHE A 290 -4.25 14.94 5.13
CA PHE A 290 -4.43 13.83 6.05
C PHE A 290 -5.03 14.26 7.38
N GLU A 291 -4.50 15.34 7.97
CA GLU A 291 -5.03 15.90 9.21
C GLU A 291 -6.45 16.48 8.98
N ARG A 292 -6.70 17.07 7.81
CA ARG A 292 -8.04 17.50 7.39
C ARG A 292 -9.02 16.33 7.27
N CYS A 293 -8.63 15.23 6.64
CA CYS A 293 -9.47 14.06 6.45
C CYS A 293 -9.70 13.31 7.76
N ARG A 294 -8.74 13.35 8.67
CA ARG A 294 -8.89 12.83 10.03
C ARG A 294 -9.90 13.65 10.83
N GLN A 295 -9.87 14.97 10.71
CA GLN A 295 -10.81 15.86 11.40
C GLN A 295 -12.20 15.88 10.75
N ASN A 296 -12.26 15.77 9.43
CA ASN A 296 -13.49 15.70 8.65
C ASN A 296 -13.30 14.79 7.43
N PRO A 297 -13.79 13.54 7.47
CA PRO A 297 -13.65 12.62 6.35
C PRO A 297 -14.38 13.08 5.08
N PHE A 298 -15.32 14.04 5.21
CA PHE A 298 -16.07 14.62 4.10
C PHE A 298 -15.48 15.93 3.57
N ALA A 299 -14.30 16.36 4.02
CA ALA A 299 -13.65 17.53 3.47
C ALA A 299 -13.29 17.30 1.98
N ASN A 300 -13.47 18.31 1.14
CA ASN A 300 -13.13 18.24 -0.30
C ASN A 300 -11.70 17.70 -0.48
N GLY A 301 -11.55 16.66 -1.32
CA GLY A 301 -10.27 16.00 -1.55
C GLY A 301 -9.95 14.85 -0.58
N CYS A 302 -10.87 14.51 0.33
CA CYS A 302 -10.76 13.34 1.22
C CYS A 302 -11.48 12.10 0.67
N ASP A 303 -12.48 12.23 -0.23
CA ASP A 303 -13.31 11.08 -0.64
C ASP A 303 -13.51 10.87 -2.17
N ASP A 304 -13.03 11.75 -3.06
CA ASP A 304 -13.88 11.96 -4.26
C ASP A 304 -13.45 11.31 -5.58
N GLY A 305 -12.32 10.60 -5.67
CA GLY A 305 -11.91 10.00 -6.95
C GLY A 305 -11.73 11.01 -8.11
N VAL A 306 -11.67 12.32 -7.82
CA VAL A 306 -11.39 13.36 -8.80
C VAL A 306 -9.87 13.47 -8.94
N PRO A 307 -9.30 13.35 -10.16
CA PRO A 307 -7.90 13.62 -10.40
C PRO A 307 -7.62 15.08 -10.04
N VAL A 308 -6.56 15.32 -9.27
CA VAL A 308 -6.07 16.67 -9.03
C VAL A 308 -5.00 16.93 -10.08
N ASP A 309 -5.31 17.81 -11.03
CA ASP A 309 -4.34 18.36 -11.98
C ASP A 309 -3.15 19.05 -11.27
#